data_AF-A0A0A0Z1H7-F1
#
_entry.id   AF-A0A0A0Z1H7-F1
#
_cell.length_a   1.000
_cell.length_b   1.000
_cell.length_c   1.000
_cell.angle_alpha   90.00
_cell.angle_beta   90.00
_cell.angle_gamma   90.00
#
_symmetry.space_group_name_H-M   'P 1'
#
loop_
_entity.id
_entity.type
_entity.pdbx_description
1 polymer ?
#
loop_
_entity_poly.entity_id
_entity_poly.type
_entity_poly.pdbx_seq_one_letter_code
_entity_poly.pdbx_strand_id
1 'polypeptide(L)'
;FWPGSGEIDLVEARGNDNYGDIGNQAGGSTVHWGPHWPLNFYEMTTVQYTASDGSFANSFHTWRVDWTSTSMEFYVDDVLVMTVDPGTNFWDYGGLGDQYDNPWVAGDKMAPFDQKFYFI
;
A
#
# COMPACT_ATOMS: atom_id res chain seq x y z
N PHE A 1 -8.86 4.11 14.42
CA PHE A 1 -9.09 2.65 14.35
C PHE A 1 -8.50 2.15 13.04
N TRP A 2 -7.96 0.94 12.99
CA TRP A 2 -7.39 0.38 11.75
C TRP A 2 -8.48 -0.25 10.86
N PRO A 3 -8.38 -0.14 9.52
CA PRO A 3 -7.40 0.64 8.76
C PRO A 3 -7.84 2.09 8.48
N GLY A 4 -8.80 2.64 9.25
CA GLY A 4 -9.35 3.99 9.03
C GLY A 4 -8.36 5.14 9.16
N SER A 5 -7.20 4.89 9.78
CA SER A 5 -6.08 5.84 9.84
C SER A 5 -4.99 5.56 8.80
N GLY A 6 -5.19 4.57 7.93
CA GLY A 6 -4.23 4.14 6.91
C GLY A 6 -3.06 3.33 7.48
N GLU A 7 -2.43 2.56 6.60
CA GLU A 7 -1.09 1.97 6.76
C GLU A 7 -0.48 1.84 5.36
N ILE A 8 0.82 2.12 5.25
CA ILE A 8 1.57 2.09 3.98
C ILE A 8 2.73 1.13 4.17
N ASP A 9 2.60 -0.05 3.60
CA ASP A 9 3.66 -1.03 3.51
C ASP A 9 4.52 -0.70 2.30
N LEU A 10 5.64 -0.01 2.56
CA LEU A 10 6.64 0.24 1.53
C LEU A 10 7.22 -1.08 1.01
N VAL A 11 7.50 -2.01 1.93
CA VAL A 11 7.94 -3.36 1.60
C VAL A 11 7.53 -4.36 2.69
N GLU A 12 6.86 -5.42 2.26
CA GLU A 12 6.74 -6.68 2.98
C GLU A 12 7.45 -7.76 2.17
N ALA A 13 8.48 -8.38 2.75
CA ALA A 13 9.25 -9.42 2.09
C ALA A 13 9.55 -10.58 3.04
N ARG A 14 9.92 -11.73 2.48
CA ARG A 14 10.35 -12.89 3.25
C ARG A 14 11.86 -13.07 3.08
N GLY A 15 12.56 -13.44 4.16
CA GLY A 15 14.01 -13.66 4.11
C GLY A 15 14.46 -15.09 3.85
N ASN A 16 13.56 -16.07 3.98
CA ASN A 16 13.91 -17.50 3.91
C ASN A 16 13.90 -18.01 2.45
N ASP A 17 14.89 -18.84 2.10
CA ASP A 17 14.99 -19.45 0.76
C ASP A 17 13.79 -20.37 0.44
N ASN A 18 13.27 -21.09 1.42
CA ASN A 18 12.15 -22.02 1.26
C ASN A 18 11.15 -21.90 2.41
N TYR A 19 10.02 -21.23 2.17
CA TYR A 19 8.86 -21.23 3.07
C TYR A 19 7.56 -21.36 2.25
N GLY A 20 7.22 -22.59 1.89
CA GLY A 20 6.13 -22.87 0.93
C GLY A 20 6.50 -22.42 -0.48
N ASP A 21 5.53 -21.87 -1.22
CA ASP A 21 5.71 -21.47 -2.62
C ASP A 21 6.32 -20.05 -2.80
N ILE A 22 6.54 -19.32 -1.70
CA ILE A 22 7.01 -17.93 -1.70
C ILE A 22 8.24 -17.82 -0.80
N GLY A 23 9.41 -17.63 -1.40
CA GLY A 23 10.70 -17.44 -0.72
C GLY A 23 11.20 -15.99 -0.81
N ASN A 24 12.50 -15.81 -0.61
CA ASN A 24 13.15 -14.49 -0.62
C ASN A 24 13.25 -13.80 -1.98
N GLN A 25 12.76 -14.45 -3.04
CA GLN A 25 12.54 -13.83 -4.33
C GLN A 25 11.37 -12.87 -4.37
N ALA A 26 10.44 -12.93 -3.40
CA ALA A 26 9.20 -12.17 -3.46
C ALA A 26 9.13 -11.06 -2.41
N GLY A 27 8.52 -9.96 -2.79
CA GLY A 27 8.09 -8.90 -1.89
C GLY A 27 6.79 -8.28 -2.39
N GLY A 28 6.23 -7.38 -1.59
CA GLY A 28 5.06 -6.62 -1.97
C GLY A 28 5.02 -5.27 -1.29
N SER A 29 4.21 -4.39 -1.87
CA SER A 29 3.82 -3.13 -1.26
C SER A 29 2.31 -3.11 -1.17
N THR A 30 1.79 -2.62 -0.06
CA THR A 30 0.35 -2.61 0.22
C THR A 30 -0.02 -1.27 0.85
N VAL A 31 -1.17 -0.75 0.46
CA VAL A 31 -1.79 0.39 1.14
C VAL A 31 -3.07 -0.12 1.79
N HIS A 32 -3.10 -0.12 3.12
CA HIS A 32 -4.26 -0.54 3.90
C HIS A 32 -5.15 0.67 4.19
N TRP A 33 -6.43 0.58 3.82
CA TRP A 33 -7.41 1.65 4.01
C TRP A 33 -8.82 1.10 4.11
N GLY A 34 -9.73 1.88 4.69
CA GLY A 34 -11.11 1.48 4.93
C GLY A 34 -11.63 1.98 6.27
N PRO A 35 -12.94 2.13 6.48
CA PRO A 35 -13.47 2.72 7.71
C PRO A 35 -13.16 1.89 8.97
N HIS A 36 -13.01 0.57 8.85
CA HIS A 36 -12.75 -0.36 9.94
C HIS A 36 -12.31 -1.75 9.45
N TRP A 37 -11.80 -2.61 10.34
CA TRP A 37 -11.15 -3.89 9.96
C TRP A 37 -11.95 -4.82 9.02
N PRO A 38 -13.31 -4.98 9.12
CA PRO A 38 -14.04 -5.80 8.15
C PRO A 38 -14.09 -5.23 6.72
N LEU A 39 -13.73 -3.95 6.55
CA LEU A 39 -13.77 -3.23 5.28
C LEU A 39 -12.38 -2.71 4.95
N ASN A 40 -11.37 -3.56 5.06
CA ASN A 40 -10.02 -3.26 4.61
C ASN A 40 -9.93 -3.50 3.10
N PHE A 41 -9.77 -2.44 2.31
CA PHE A 41 -9.77 -2.48 0.85
C PHE A 41 -8.38 -2.63 0.24
N TYR A 42 -7.41 -3.13 1.01
CA TYR A 42 -6.03 -3.32 0.59
C TYR A 42 -5.86 -4.14 -0.69
N GLU A 43 -6.80 -5.06 -1.00
CA GLU A 43 -6.78 -5.85 -2.23
C GLU A 43 -6.85 -4.97 -3.50
N MET A 44 -7.37 -3.75 -3.39
CA MET A 44 -7.41 -2.76 -4.49
C MET A 44 -6.08 -2.03 -4.66
N THR A 45 -5.20 -2.10 -3.66
CA THR A 45 -3.99 -1.27 -3.53
C THR A 45 -2.83 -2.10 -2.99
N THR A 46 -2.66 -3.30 -3.52
CA THR A 46 -1.56 -4.22 -3.21
C THR A 46 -0.91 -4.69 -4.49
N VAL A 47 0.41 -4.87 -4.45
CA VAL A 47 1.19 -5.47 -5.53
C VAL A 47 2.18 -6.48 -4.95
N GLN A 48 2.39 -7.57 -5.68
CA GLN A 48 3.53 -8.48 -5.46
C GLN A 48 4.51 -8.35 -6.62
N TYR A 49 5.79 -8.39 -6.29
CA TYR A 49 6.87 -8.33 -7.26
C TYR A 49 7.95 -9.37 -6.92
N THR A 50 8.71 -9.75 -7.94
CA THR A 50 9.80 -10.72 -7.82
C THR A 50 11.12 -10.02 -8.11
N ALA A 51 12.16 -10.36 -7.34
CA ALA A 51 13.51 -9.87 -7.55
C ALA A 51 14.01 -10.19 -8.97
N SER A 52 14.59 -9.21 -9.65
CA SER A 52 15.08 -9.36 -11.02
C SER A 52 16.33 -10.25 -11.13
N ASP A 53 17.05 -10.41 -10.02
CA ASP A 53 18.32 -11.12 -9.91
C ASP A 53 18.23 -12.34 -8.98
N GLY A 54 17.01 -12.88 -8.84
CA GLY A 54 16.72 -14.14 -8.19
C GLY A 54 16.29 -14.02 -6.73
N SER A 55 16.81 -13.06 -5.96
CA SER A 55 16.46 -12.92 -4.54
C SER A 55 16.69 -11.52 -4.00
N PHE A 56 15.75 -10.97 -3.23
CA PHE A 56 15.92 -9.70 -2.51
C PHE A 56 16.93 -9.78 -1.34
N ALA A 57 17.47 -10.98 -1.05
CA ALA A 57 18.45 -11.21 0.02
C ALA A 57 19.90 -11.27 -0.48
N ASN A 58 20.13 -11.19 -1.80
CA ASN A 58 21.48 -11.35 -2.38
C ASN A 58 22.30 -10.04 -2.38
N SER A 59 21.62 -8.88 -2.29
CA SER A 59 22.21 -7.55 -2.45
C SER A 59 21.28 -6.47 -1.86
N PHE A 60 21.73 -5.22 -1.85
CA PHE A 60 20.88 -4.10 -1.42
C PHE A 60 19.98 -3.68 -2.57
N HIS A 61 18.70 -3.47 -2.25
CA HIS A 61 17.70 -2.94 -3.16
C HIS A 61 17.10 -1.65 -2.60
N THR A 62 16.53 -0.83 -3.48
CA THR A 62 15.88 0.42 -3.10
C THR A 62 14.37 0.30 -3.27
N TRP A 63 13.65 0.43 -2.16
CA TRP A 63 12.21 0.64 -2.15
C TRP A 63 11.90 2.11 -1.94
N ARG A 64 11.06 2.67 -2.80
CA ARG A 64 10.70 4.09 -2.76
C ARG A 64 9.20 4.25 -2.94
N VAL A 65 8.62 5.19 -2.20
CA VAL A 65 7.29 5.70 -2.44
C VAL A 65 7.36 7.20 -2.70
N ASP A 66 6.85 7.63 -3.85
CA ASP A 66 6.62 9.03 -4.15
C ASP A 66 5.16 9.33 -3.77
N TRP A 67 4.99 9.95 -2.60
CA TRP A 67 3.68 10.24 -2.01
C TRP A 67 3.34 11.73 -2.13
N THR A 68 2.22 12.01 -2.80
CA THR A 68 1.75 13.37 -3.09
C THR A 68 0.31 13.57 -2.61
N SER A 69 -0.20 14.80 -2.73
CA SER A 69 -1.61 15.10 -2.46
C SER A 69 -2.59 14.49 -3.46
N THR A 70 -2.12 13.83 -4.52
CA THR A 70 -2.98 13.28 -5.59
C THR A 70 -2.84 11.78 -5.81
N SER A 71 -1.70 11.20 -5.46
CA SER A 71 -1.40 9.78 -5.69
C SER A 71 -0.20 9.30 -4.85
N MET A 72 -0.02 7.99 -4.79
CA MET A 72 1.22 7.34 -4.37
C MET A 72 1.77 6.45 -5.48
N GLU A 73 3.06 6.57 -5.77
CA GLU A 73 3.77 5.74 -6.75
C GLU A 73 4.87 4.94 -6.06
N PHE A 74 4.85 3.62 -6.19
CA PHE A 74 5.76 2.69 -5.54
C PHE A 74 6.77 2.15 -6.54
N TYR A 75 8.04 2.12 -6.13
CA TYR A 75 9.15 1.70 -6.96
C TYR A 75 10.02 0.67 -6.25
N VAL A 76 10.55 -0.27 -7.03
CA VAL A 76 11.62 -1.20 -6.65
C VAL A 76 12.75 -1.05 -7.66
N ASP A 77 13.93 -0.66 -7.20
CA ASP A 77 15.11 -0.44 -8.05
C ASP A 77 14.80 0.45 -9.28
N ASP A 78 14.16 1.60 -9.01
CA ASP A 78 13.70 2.60 -9.98
C ASP A 78 12.61 2.13 -10.97
N VAL A 79 12.10 0.90 -10.84
CA VAL A 79 10.98 0.37 -11.61
C VAL A 79 9.67 0.64 -10.89
N LEU A 80 8.74 1.36 -11.53
CA LEU A 80 7.38 1.58 -11.02
C LEU A 80 6.63 0.24 -10.97
N VAL A 81 6.17 -0.16 -9.78
CA VAL A 81 5.43 -1.41 -9.54
C VAL A 81 3.95 -1.20 -9.23
N MET A 82 3.58 -0.06 -8.64
CA MET A 82 2.19 0.24 -8.29
C MET A 82 1.94 1.74 -8.27
N THR A 83 0.77 2.15 -8.77
CA THR A 83 0.24 3.50 -8.60
C THR A 83 -1.10 3.39 -7.86
N VAL A 84 -1.23 4.14 -6.77
CA VAL A 84 -2.48 4.29 -6.02
C VAL A 84 -3.01 5.70 -6.27
N ASP A 85 -4.08 5.77 -7.06
CA ASP A 85 -4.87 6.97 -7.30
C ASP A 85 -6.35 6.61 -7.13
N PRO A 86 -7.05 7.13 -6.10
CA PRO A 86 -8.46 6.82 -5.88
C PRO A 86 -9.40 7.52 -6.88
N GLY A 87 -8.88 8.30 -7.83
CA GLY A 87 -9.65 9.14 -8.74
C GLY A 87 -10.17 10.40 -8.05
N THR A 88 -11.24 10.26 -7.25
CA THR A 88 -11.85 11.35 -6.48
C THR A 88 -11.37 11.36 -5.02
N ASN A 89 -11.65 10.29 -4.29
CA ASN A 89 -11.22 10.06 -2.90
C ASN A 89 -11.36 8.58 -2.54
N PHE A 90 -10.74 8.14 -1.44
CA PHE A 90 -10.78 6.72 -1.04
C PHE A 90 -12.19 6.23 -0.66
N TRP A 91 -13.12 7.10 -0.24
CA TRP A 91 -14.49 6.68 0.08
C TRP A 91 -15.25 6.21 -1.17
N ASP A 92 -15.19 7.02 -2.23
CA ASP A 92 -15.78 6.70 -3.53
C ASP A 92 -15.05 5.51 -4.18
N TYR A 93 -13.72 5.47 -4.02
CA TYR A 93 -12.90 4.37 -4.54
C TYR A 93 -13.33 3.01 -3.97
N GLY A 94 -13.70 2.96 -2.69
CA GLY A 94 -14.21 1.75 -2.03
C GLY A 94 -15.68 1.45 -2.29
N GLY A 95 -16.42 2.34 -2.98
CA GLY A 95 -17.84 2.15 -3.29
C GLY A 95 -18.75 2.04 -2.06
N LEU A 96 -18.38 2.67 -0.94
CA LEU A 96 -19.06 2.51 0.35
C LEU A 96 -20.44 3.17 0.44
N GLY A 97 -20.68 4.22 -0.36
CA GLY A 97 -21.95 4.96 -0.38
C GLY A 97 -22.35 5.52 0.99
N ASP A 98 -23.65 5.62 1.23
CA ASP A 98 -24.21 6.24 2.45
C ASP A 98 -24.54 5.22 3.57
N GLN A 99 -24.15 3.95 3.41
CA GLN A 99 -24.43 2.90 4.39
C GLN A 99 -23.57 3.04 5.66
N TYR A 100 -22.44 3.73 5.55
CA TYR A 100 -21.43 3.87 6.58
C TYR A 100 -21.12 5.35 6.82
N ASP A 101 -20.75 5.69 8.06
CA ASP A 101 -20.27 7.04 8.36
C ASP A 101 -18.87 7.23 7.77
N ASN A 102 -18.70 8.22 6.89
CA ASN A 102 -17.43 8.52 6.25
C ASN A 102 -16.46 9.25 7.22
N PRO A 103 -15.38 8.59 7.69
CA PRO A 103 -14.43 9.23 8.61
C PRO A 103 -13.53 10.25 7.93
N TRP A 104 -13.50 10.29 6.59
CA TRP A 104 -12.61 11.13 5.78
C TRP A 104 -13.31 12.33 5.16
N VAL A 105 -14.56 12.62 5.56
CA VAL A 105 -15.38 13.70 4.99
C VAL A 105 -14.73 15.09 5.05
N ALA A 106 -13.85 15.32 6.03
CA ALA A 106 -13.14 16.58 6.22
C ALA A 106 -11.71 16.59 5.63
N GLY A 107 -11.26 15.46 5.08
CA GLY A 107 -9.94 15.32 4.49
C GLY A 107 -9.90 15.63 3.01
N ASP A 108 -8.70 15.58 2.45
CA ASP A 108 -8.46 15.80 1.02
C ASP A 108 -8.63 14.49 0.21
N LYS A 109 -8.39 14.56 -1.11
CA LYS A 109 -8.44 13.42 -2.05
C LYS A 109 -7.75 12.16 -1.50
N MET A 110 -6.62 12.32 -0.83
CA MET A 110 -5.80 11.22 -0.35
C MET A 110 -6.13 10.76 1.07
N ALA A 111 -7.10 11.35 1.78
CA ALA A 111 -7.48 10.92 3.12
C ALA A 111 -7.80 9.40 3.16
N PRO A 112 -7.23 8.62 4.11
CA PRO A 112 -6.54 9.05 5.34
C PRO A 112 -5.04 9.38 5.18
N PHE A 113 -4.49 9.24 3.98
CA PHE A 113 -3.09 9.54 3.62
C PHE A 113 -2.85 11.01 3.29
N ASP A 114 -3.62 11.91 3.91
CA ASP A 114 -3.41 13.36 3.92
C ASP A 114 -2.85 13.85 5.27
N GLN A 115 -2.55 12.91 6.17
CA GLN A 115 -1.98 13.16 7.50
C GLN A 115 -0.51 12.73 7.59
N LYS A 116 0.17 13.06 8.69
CA LYS A 116 1.53 12.57 8.96
C LYS A 116 1.51 11.12 9.45
N PHE A 117 2.44 10.31 8.93
CA PHE A 117 2.66 8.93 9.33
C PHE A 117 3.98 8.78 10.08
N TYR A 118 4.09 7.71 10.86
CA TYR A 118 5.34 7.28 11.50
C TYR A 118 5.93 6.10 10.73
N PHE A 119 7.26 6.03 10.67
CA PHE A 119 7.95 4.83 10.22
C PHE A 119 7.96 3.80 11.33
N ILE A 120 7.79 2.53 10.94
CA ILE A 120 7.86 1.35 11.79
C ILE A 120 8.95 0.43 11.24
#